data_AF-V4Y2Z5-F1
#
_entry.id   AF-V4Y2Z5-F1
#
_cell.length_a   1.000
_cell.length_b   1.000
_cell.length_c   1.000
_cell.angle_alpha   90.00
_cell.angle_beta   90.00
_cell.angle_gamma   90.00
#
_symmetry.space_group_name_H-M   'P 1'
#
loop_
_entity.id
_entity.type
_entity.pdbx_description
1 polymer ?
#
loop_
_entity_poly.entity_id
_entity_poly.type
_entity_poly.pdbx_seq_one_letter_code
_entity_poly.pdbx_strand_id
1 'polypeptide(L)'
;MAKLTIIRVDRGSGSWEDRAGGTHSLVRKATGKAGSVTVEVIPAPRGLGLAGAPTVRHILELAGIEDAWTQSTGNTRTTVNLAKATFNALTNASQSRTPRRARRVQREAEGEEAD
;
A
#
# COMPACT_ATOMS: atom_id res chain seq x y z
N MET A 1 -9.41 -19.10 -6.19
CA MET A 1 -8.83 -18.74 -4.88
C MET A 1 -8.71 -17.21 -4.76
N ALA A 2 -9.81 -16.49 -4.56
CA ALA A 2 -9.78 -15.01 -4.48
C ALA A 2 -10.65 -14.43 -3.33
N LYS A 3 -11.29 -15.28 -2.51
CA LYS A 3 -12.32 -14.84 -1.54
C LYS A 3 -11.89 -14.86 -0.07
N LEU A 4 -10.62 -15.18 0.24
CA LEU A 4 -10.18 -15.45 1.62
C LEU A 4 -8.98 -14.65 2.13
N THR A 5 -8.41 -13.74 1.34
CA THR A 5 -7.23 -12.97 1.80
C THR A 5 -7.53 -11.50 1.91
N ILE A 6 -8.33 -11.14 2.92
CA ILE A 6 -8.53 -9.76 3.34
C ILE A 6 -7.26 -9.32 4.06
N ILE A 7 -6.47 -8.45 3.44
CA ILE A 7 -5.30 -7.82 4.07
C ILE A 7 -5.74 -6.47 4.63
N ARG A 8 -5.43 -6.20 5.90
CA ARG A 8 -5.55 -4.84 6.45
C ARG A 8 -4.33 -4.03 6.04
N VAL A 9 -4.48 -3.10 5.11
CA VAL A 9 -3.37 -2.22 4.70
C VAL A 9 -3.36 -0.99 5.60
N ASP A 10 -2.22 -0.73 6.26
CA ASP A 10 -2.02 0.50 7.04
C ASP A 10 -1.89 1.69 6.08
N ARG A 11 -2.97 2.46 5.95
CA ARG A 11 -3.05 3.69 5.13
C ARG A 11 -2.71 4.93 5.95
N GLY A 12 -2.10 5.93 5.30
CA GLY A 12 -1.70 7.19 5.92
C GLY A 12 -1.06 8.16 4.94
N SER A 13 -0.69 9.35 5.42
CA SER A 13 -0.04 10.40 4.64
C SER A 13 1.47 10.19 4.68
N GLY A 14 1.95 9.11 4.07
CA GLY A 14 3.37 8.70 4.14
C GLY A 14 4.32 9.51 3.25
N SER A 15 3.83 10.54 2.54
CA SER A 15 4.68 11.47 1.80
C SER A 15 5.21 12.56 2.73
N TRP A 16 6.51 12.83 2.65
CA TRP A 16 7.17 13.93 3.37
C TRP A 16 6.60 15.31 3.00
N GLU A 17 5.92 15.42 1.86
CA GLU A 17 5.35 16.67 1.34
C GLU A 17 3.89 16.89 1.76
N ASP A 18 3.26 15.90 2.41
CA ASP A 18 1.83 15.95 2.71
C ASP A 18 1.52 16.49 4.10
N ARG A 19 0.35 17.12 4.25
CA ARG A 19 -0.15 17.54 5.56
C ARG A 19 -0.58 16.31 6.35
N ALA A 20 -0.26 16.31 7.65
CA ALA A 20 -0.67 15.25 8.56
C ALA A 20 -2.20 15.03 8.52
N GLY A 21 -2.63 13.78 8.35
CA GLY A 21 -4.04 13.37 8.50
C GLY A 21 -4.72 12.75 7.28
N GLY A 22 -4.04 12.64 6.13
CA GLY A 22 -4.60 11.95 4.95
C GLY A 22 -4.47 10.42 5.02
N THR A 23 -5.47 9.67 4.58
CA THR A 23 -5.41 8.19 4.42
C THR A 23 -5.35 7.74 2.96
N HIS A 24 -4.95 8.65 2.06
CA HIS A 24 -4.94 8.45 0.60
C HIS A 24 -3.77 7.58 0.11
N SER A 25 -2.74 7.38 0.93
CA SER A 25 -1.48 6.73 0.57
C SER A 25 -1.08 5.65 1.58
N LEU A 26 0.09 5.03 1.40
CA LEU A 26 0.66 4.10 2.38
C LEU A 26 1.33 4.86 3.53
N VAL A 27 1.32 4.30 4.75
CA VAL A 27 2.07 4.88 5.89
C VAL A 27 3.58 4.85 5.66
N ARG A 28 4.08 3.83 4.96
CA ARG A 28 5.51 3.62 4.71
C ARG A 28 5.73 2.88 3.41
N LYS A 29 6.93 3.03 2.86
CA LYS A 29 7.38 2.21 1.73
C LYS A 29 7.34 0.73 2.08
N ALA A 30 6.91 -0.09 1.12
CA ALA A 30 6.81 -1.53 1.28
C ALA A 30 7.30 -2.24 0.02
N THR A 31 7.99 -3.36 0.21
CA THR A 31 8.53 -4.15 -0.89
C THR A 31 8.01 -5.56 -0.81
N GLY A 32 7.67 -6.15 -1.96
CA GLY A 32 7.22 -7.52 -2.11
C GLY A 32 7.90 -8.20 -3.28
N LYS A 33 8.13 -9.51 -3.16
CA LYS A 33 8.78 -10.32 -4.18
C LYS A 33 7.93 -11.53 -4.54
N ALA A 34 7.90 -11.89 -5.82
CA ALA A 34 7.35 -13.15 -6.30
C ALA A 34 8.15 -13.64 -7.52
N GLY A 35 8.80 -14.81 -7.40
CA GLY A 35 9.70 -15.32 -8.42
C GLY A 35 10.88 -14.36 -8.67
N SER A 36 11.08 -13.97 -9.93
CA SER A 36 12.09 -12.99 -10.35
C SER A 36 11.58 -11.53 -10.31
N VAL A 37 10.31 -11.30 -9.96
CA VAL A 37 9.71 -9.96 -9.91
C VAL A 37 9.75 -9.43 -8.48
N THR A 38 10.22 -8.19 -8.35
CA THR A 38 10.19 -7.41 -7.12
C THR A 38 9.37 -6.15 -7.37
N VAL A 39 8.42 -5.84 -6.49
CA VAL A 39 7.61 -4.62 -6.54
C VAL A 39 7.84 -3.83 -5.25
N GLU A 40 8.18 -2.57 -5.39
CA GLU A 40 8.22 -1.59 -4.33
C GLU A 40 7.06 -0.61 -4.49
N VAL A 41 6.33 -0.37 -3.40
CA VAL A 41 5.26 0.61 -3.31
C VAL A 41 5.72 1.70 -2.35
N ILE A 42 5.75 2.93 -2.83
CA ILE A 42 6.28 4.10 -2.13
C ILE A 42 5.10 5.08 -1.94
N PRO A 43 4.91 5.64 -0.74
CA PRO A 43 3.89 6.64 -0.51
C PRO A 43 4.09 7.86 -1.42
N ALA A 44 3.00 8.34 -2.00
CA ALA A 44 2.96 9.56 -2.79
C ALA A 44 2.17 10.68 -2.10
N PRO A 45 2.41 11.96 -2.43
CA PRO A 45 1.56 13.07 -2.01
C PRO A 45 0.17 13.00 -2.67
N ARG A 46 -0.83 13.61 -2.02
CA ARG A 46 -2.21 13.67 -2.53
C ARG A 46 -2.30 14.22 -3.97
N GLY A 47 -3.05 13.53 -4.80
CA GLY A 47 -3.41 13.98 -6.16
C GLY A 47 -2.44 13.53 -7.26
N LEU A 48 -1.43 12.72 -6.92
CA LEU A 48 -0.58 12.06 -7.90
C LEU A 48 -1.37 10.98 -8.66
N GLY A 49 -2.26 10.27 -7.97
CA GLY A 49 -2.87 9.03 -8.42
C GLY A 49 -1.92 7.84 -8.33
N LEU A 50 -2.37 6.71 -8.88
CA LEU A 50 -1.64 5.45 -8.88
C LEU A 50 -0.69 5.36 -10.07
N ALA A 51 0.60 5.60 -9.83
CA ALA A 51 1.64 5.51 -10.85
C ALA A 51 2.19 4.08 -10.91
N GLY A 52 1.71 3.29 -11.88
CA GLY A 52 2.14 1.91 -12.07
C GLY A 52 1.51 1.19 -13.26
N ALA A 53 1.93 -0.06 -13.48
CA ALA A 53 1.34 -0.92 -14.50
C ALA A 53 -0.16 -1.19 -14.20
N PRO A 54 -1.00 -1.45 -15.23
CA PRO A 54 -2.45 -1.59 -15.06
C PRO A 54 -2.84 -2.62 -13.99
N THR A 55 -2.16 -3.76 -13.96
CA THR A 55 -2.38 -4.83 -12.97
C THR A 55 -2.08 -4.37 -11.54
N VAL A 56 -1.00 -3.61 -11.36
CA VAL A 56 -0.60 -3.09 -10.05
C VAL A 56 -1.60 -2.05 -9.58
N ARG A 57 -2.02 -1.15 -10.48
CA ARG A 57 -3.04 -0.15 -10.22
C ARG A 57 -4.35 -0.77 -9.73
N HIS A 58 -4.88 -1.77 -10.43
CA HIS A 58 -6.12 -2.43 -10.01
C HIS A 58 -6.01 -3.04 -8.60
N ILE A 59 -4.86 -3.63 -8.26
CA ILE A 59 -4.66 -4.20 -6.92
C ILE A 59 -4.59 -3.12 -5.85
N LEU A 60 -3.96 -1.98 -6.14
CA LEU A 60 -3.87 -0.84 -5.22
C LEU A 60 -5.23 -0.14 -5.04
N GLU A 61 -6.02 -0.02 -6.11
CA GLU A 61 -7.40 0.48 -6.06
C GLU A 61 -8.28 -0.43 -5.18
N LEU A 62 -8.17 -1.76 -5.35
CA LEU A 62 -8.86 -2.74 -4.50
C LEU A 62 -8.42 -2.68 -3.04
N ALA A 63 -7.20 -2.21 -2.76
CA ALA A 63 -6.70 -1.99 -1.41
C ALA A 63 -7.12 -0.63 -0.82
N GLY A 64 -7.83 0.21 -1.59
CA GLY A 64 -8.26 1.54 -1.17
C GLY A 64 -7.12 2.56 -1.05
N ILE A 65 -6.06 2.39 -1.86
CA ILE A 65 -4.97 3.36 -1.99
C ILE A 65 -5.26 4.22 -3.20
N GLU A 66 -5.19 5.54 -3.03
CA GLU A 66 -5.47 6.53 -4.08
C GLU A 66 -4.19 7.05 -4.71
N ASP A 67 -3.14 7.25 -3.92
CA ASP A 67 -1.87 7.78 -4.38
C ASP A 67 -0.70 6.87 -3.97
N ALA A 68 0.08 6.42 -4.95
CA ALA A 68 1.31 5.67 -4.70
C ALA A 68 2.23 5.69 -5.92
N TRP A 69 3.54 5.76 -5.66
CA TRP A 69 4.55 5.40 -6.63
C TRP A 69 4.83 3.91 -6.58
N THR A 70 4.99 3.28 -7.75
CA THR A 70 5.38 1.88 -7.82
C THR A 70 6.62 1.71 -8.68
N GLN A 71 7.54 0.89 -8.20
CA GLN A 71 8.71 0.46 -8.97
C GLN A 71 8.71 -1.06 -9.04
N SER A 72 8.86 -1.60 -10.25
CA SER A 72 8.89 -3.05 -10.47
C SER A 72 10.16 -3.43 -11.21
N THR A 73 10.90 -4.39 -10.65
CA THR A 73 12.17 -4.90 -11.22
C THR A 73 12.04 -6.39 -11.52
N GLY A 74 12.68 -6.84 -12.60
CA GLY A 74 12.69 -8.24 -13.03
C GLY A 74 11.79 -8.52 -14.23
N ASN A 75 11.40 -9.79 -14.42
CA ASN A 75 10.56 -10.18 -15.57
C ASN A 75 9.08 -9.87 -15.33
N THR A 76 8.73 -8.59 -15.46
CA THR A 76 7.39 -8.04 -15.20
C THR A 76 6.35 -8.41 -16.27
N ARG A 77 6.72 -9.12 -17.35
CA ARG A 77 5.78 -9.63 -18.36
C ARG A 77 4.85 -10.72 -17.83
N THR A 78 5.18 -11.33 -16.69
CA THR A 78 4.35 -12.36 -16.06
C THR A 78 3.33 -11.72 -15.13
N THR A 79 2.11 -11.47 -15.62
CA THR A 79 1.02 -10.82 -14.87
C THR A 79 0.75 -11.47 -13.51
N VAL A 80 0.82 -12.80 -13.42
CA VAL A 80 0.58 -13.55 -12.17
C VAL A 80 1.64 -13.24 -11.11
N ASN A 81 2.91 -13.19 -11.51
CA ASN A 81 4.00 -12.89 -10.57
C ASN A 81 4.00 -11.42 -10.18
N LEU A 82 3.69 -10.52 -11.11
CA LEU A 82 3.51 -9.10 -10.82
C LEU A 82 2.40 -8.88 -9.78
N ALA A 83 1.23 -9.48 -10.00
CA ALA A 83 0.12 -9.40 -9.06
C ALA A 83 0.47 -9.97 -7.68
N LYS A 84 1.14 -11.13 -7.62
CA LYS A 84 1.60 -11.74 -6.37
C LYS A 84 2.65 -10.87 -5.66
N ALA A 85 3.58 -10.26 -6.38
CA ALA A 85 4.60 -9.39 -5.79
C ALA A 85 3.96 -8.13 -5.19
N THR A 86 3.00 -7.50 -5.88
CA THR A 86 2.22 -6.38 -5.34
C THR A 86 1.44 -6.78 -4.09
N PHE A 87 0.75 -7.93 -4.14
CA PHE A 87 0.01 -8.45 -2.99
C PHE A 87 0.91 -8.71 -1.78
N ASN A 88 2.10 -9.27 -2.00
CA ASN A 88 3.10 -9.48 -0.97
C ASN A 88 3.61 -8.15 -0.40
N ALA A 89 3.79 -7.11 -1.23
CA ALA A 89 4.18 -5.79 -0.77
C ALA A 89 3.15 -5.19 0.19
N LEU A 90 1.85 -5.28 -0.14
CA LEU A 90 0.75 -4.85 0.72
C LEU A 90 0.65 -5.69 2.01
N THR A 91 0.87 -7.00 1.91
CA THR A 91 0.94 -7.88 3.08
C THR A 91 2.09 -7.46 4.01
N ASN A 92 3.26 -7.16 3.46
CA ASN A 92 4.40 -6.67 4.23
C ASN A 92 4.11 -5.29 4.84
N ALA A 93 3.40 -4.42 4.13
CA ALA A 93 2.91 -3.15 4.68
C ALA A 93 2.00 -3.37 5.89
N SER A 94 1.16 -4.40 5.90
CA SER A 94 0.32 -4.75 7.06
C SER A 94 1.08 -5.37 8.24
N GLN A 95 2.10 -6.19 7.96
CA GLN A 95 2.78 -7.02 8.96
C GLN A 95 4.00 -6.35 9.59
N SER A 96 4.62 -5.40 8.89
CA SER A 96 5.82 -4.73 9.39
C SER A 96 5.44 -3.87 10.60
N ARG A 97 5.52 -4.47 11.79
CA ARG A 97 5.31 -3.90 13.12
C ARG A 97 5.07 -2.39 13.08
N THR A 98 3.80 -1.99 12.98
CA THR A 98 3.38 -0.65 13.36
C THR A 98 3.86 -0.47 14.81
N PRO A 99 4.86 0.41 15.07
CA PRO A 99 5.29 0.66 16.44
C PRO A 99 4.02 1.07 17.21
N ARG A 100 3.90 0.64 18.48
CA ARG A 100 2.66 0.80 19.28
C ARG A 100 2.03 2.21 19.23
N ARG A 101 2.84 3.22 18.89
CA ARG A 101 2.46 4.61 18.60
C ARG A 101 1.45 4.78 17.45
N ALA A 102 1.64 4.13 16.30
CA ALA A 102 0.73 4.32 15.15
C ALA A 102 -0.60 3.56 15.30
N ARG A 103 -0.62 2.45 16.07
CA ARG A 103 -1.87 1.81 16.51
C ARG A 103 -2.69 2.68 17.47
N ARG A 104 -2.05 3.60 18.20
CA ARG A 104 -2.72 4.56 19.07
C ARG A 104 -3.35 5.69 18.25
N VAL A 105 -2.59 6.26 17.31
CA VAL A 105 -3.10 7.28 16.36
C VAL A 105 -4.26 6.75 15.51
N GLN A 106 -4.22 5.50 15.05
CA GLN A 106 -5.34 4.88 14.33
C GLN A 106 -6.60 4.75 15.20
N ARG A 107 -6.47 4.36 16.48
CA ARG A 107 -7.60 4.28 17.41
C ARG A 107 -8.15 5.66 17.81
N GLU A 108 -7.28 6.67 17.85
CA GLU A 108 -7.65 8.05 18.12
C GLU A 108 -8.42 8.64 16.92
N ALA A 109 -7.94 8.41 15.68
CA ALA A 109 -8.63 8.83 14.46
C ALA A 109 -9.97 8.09 14.24
N GLU A 110 -10.06 6.80 14.56
CA GLU A 110 -11.32 6.02 14.51
C GLU A 110 -12.31 6.42 15.62
N GLY A 111 -11.86 7.12 16.66
CA GLY A 111 -12.69 7.58 17.78
C GLY A 111 -13.22 9.01 17.64
N GLU A 112 -12.64 9.83 16.76
CA GLU A 112 -13.05 11.22 16.52
C GLU A 112 -14.19 11.38 15.50
N GLU A 113 -14.55 10.33 14.75
CA GLU A 113 -15.69 10.36 13.80
C GLU A 113 -17.02 9.87 14.41
N ALA A 114 -17.07 9.60 15.72
CA ALA A 114 -18.24 9.01 16.40
C ALA A 114 -18.93 9.94 17.44
N ASP A 115 -18.59 11.23 17.49
CA ASP A 115 -19.29 12.25 18.30
C ASP A 115 -19.90 13.34 17.43
#